data_AF-A0A6J8CLP8-F1
#
_entry.id   AF-A0A6J8CLP8-F1
#
_cell.length_a   1.000
_cell.length_b   1.000
_cell.length_c   1.000
_cell.angle_alpha   90.00
_cell.angle_beta   90.00
_cell.angle_gamma   90.00
#
_symmetry.space_group_name_H-M   'P 1'
#
loop_
_entity.id
_entity.type
_entity.pdbx_description
1 polymer ?
#
loop_
_entity_poly.entity_id
_entity_poly.type
_entity_poly.pdbx_seq_one_letter_code
_entity_poly.pdbx_strand_id
1 'polypeptide(L)'
;MPEEKIKRWENEQLDTFIGNINRLKVNEILAQLTEMVENTYENSIINTVVEDVCRLLTNAAKSTFGIFTKKFKNTQTMRKSKPWFDSECKEARKKFRSSRRKLKRNHTDDTVNETKKLEKSYKRIMDKRFVVFGSLEELFNPWCDQLRACTSYSRSLSSCI
;
A
#
# COMPACT_ATOMS: atom_id res chain seq x y z
N MET A 1 -10.56 -12.52 15.88
CA MET A 1 -9.42 -13.26 15.28
C MET A 1 -8.83 -12.39 14.17
N PRO A 2 -7.50 -12.15 14.12
CA PRO A 2 -6.90 -11.41 13.01
C PRO A 2 -7.08 -12.17 11.70
N GLU A 3 -7.53 -11.47 10.67
CA GLU A 3 -7.76 -12.04 9.33
C GLU A 3 -6.41 -12.49 8.74
N GLU A 4 -6.22 -13.81 8.57
CA GLU A 4 -5.04 -14.39 7.93
C GLU A 4 -5.07 -14.12 6.42
N LYS A 5 -3.99 -13.57 5.87
CA LYS A 5 -3.84 -13.41 4.42
C LYS A 5 -2.57 -14.11 3.96
N ILE A 6 -2.68 -14.85 2.87
CA ILE A 6 -1.52 -15.46 2.21
C ILE A 6 -0.65 -14.34 1.63
N LYS A 7 0.67 -14.51 1.67
CA LYS A 7 1.59 -13.55 1.05
C LYS A 7 1.40 -13.51 -0.48
N ARG A 8 1.96 -12.48 -1.11
CA ARG A 8 1.86 -12.29 -2.56
C ARG A 8 2.52 -13.46 -3.28
N TRP A 9 1.92 -13.87 -4.40
CA TRP A 9 2.48 -14.87 -5.32
C TRP A 9 3.85 -14.44 -5.87
N GLU A 10 4.81 -15.38 -5.85
CA GLU A 10 6.17 -15.23 -6.37
C GLU A 10 6.44 -16.39 -7.36
N ASN A 11 6.69 -16.07 -8.64
CA ASN A 11 6.83 -17.08 -9.70
C ASN A 11 7.99 -18.06 -9.47
N GLU A 12 9.03 -17.63 -8.75
CA GLU A 12 10.19 -18.45 -8.40
C GLU A 12 9.81 -19.64 -7.49
N GLN A 13 8.67 -19.58 -6.81
CA GLN A 13 8.18 -20.63 -5.91
C GLN A 13 7.13 -21.54 -6.56
N LEU A 14 6.93 -21.48 -7.87
CA LEU A 14 5.92 -22.27 -8.58
C LEU A 14 6.11 -23.77 -8.35
N ASP A 15 7.33 -24.30 -8.50
CA ASP A 15 7.61 -25.72 -8.32
C ASP A 15 7.38 -26.17 -6.86
N THR A 16 7.74 -25.31 -5.91
CA THR A 16 7.47 -25.54 -4.49
C THR A 16 5.97 -25.56 -4.19
N PHE A 17 5.20 -24.67 -4.82
CA PHE A 17 3.75 -24.65 -4.71
C PHE A 17 3.14 -25.95 -5.24
N ILE A 18 3.53 -26.39 -6.44
CA ILE A 18 3.08 -27.65 -7.05
C ILE A 18 3.45 -28.83 -6.15
N GLY A 19 4.66 -28.84 -5.60
CA GLY A 19 5.12 -29.87 -4.65
C GLY A 19 4.31 -29.93 -3.35
N ASN A 20 3.76 -28.80 -2.89
CA ASN A 20 2.94 -28.71 -1.69
C ASN A 20 1.46 -29.06 -1.92
N ILE A 21 1.02 -29.30 -3.17
CA ILE A 21 -0.33 -29.79 -3.45
C ILE A 21 -0.42 -31.25 -3.02
N ASN A 22 -1.31 -31.53 -2.05
CA ASN A 22 -1.52 -32.89 -1.56
C ASN A 22 -2.21 -33.75 -2.63
N ARG A 23 -1.43 -34.63 -3.27
CA ARG A 23 -1.89 -35.53 -4.33
C ARG A 23 -2.94 -36.53 -3.88
N LEU A 24 -2.91 -36.97 -2.62
CA LEU A 24 -3.94 -37.88 -2.10
C LEU A 24 -5.31 -37.19 -2.10
N LYS A 25 -5.38 -35.95 -1.62
CA LYS A 25 -6.61 -35.16 -1.65
C LYS A 25 -7.08 -34.84 -3.07
N VAL A 26 -6.15 -34.61 -4.00
CA VAL A 26 -6.51 -34.45 -5.42
C VAL A 26 -7.21 -35.71 -5.93
N ASN A 27 -6.68 -36.89 -5.61
CA ASN A 27 -7.27 -38.15 -6.04
C ASN A 27 -8.63 -38.41 -5.38
N GLU A 28 -8.80 -38.07 -4.10
CA GLU A 28 -10.09 -38.13 -3.40
C GLU A 28 -11.15 -37.25 -4.08
N ILE A 29 -10.80 -35.99 -4.39
CA ILE A 29 -11.69 -35.06 -5.10
C ILE A 29 -12.04 -35.58 -6.50
N LEU A 30 -11.06 -36.14 -7.22
CA LEU A 30 -11.29 -36.71 -8.54
C LEU A 30 -12.24 -37.92 -8.46
N ALA A 31 -12.07 -38.80 -7.49
CA ALA A 31 -12.95 -39.95 -7.28
C ALA A 31 -14.39 -39.51 -6.99
N GLN A 32 -14.58 -38.49 -6.13
CA GLN A 32 -15.90 -37.91 -5.88
C GLN A 32 -16.52 -37.33 -7.15
N LEU A 33 -15.75 -36.60 -7.95
CA LEU A 33 -16.23 -36.05 -9.22
C LEU A 33 -16.62 -37.15 -10.21
N THR A 34 -15.84 -38.24 -10.32
CA THR A 34 -16.16 -39.38 -11.18
C THR A 34 -17.44 -40.06 -10.73
N GLU A 35 -17.60 -40.31 -9.43
CA GLU A 35 -18.83 -40.89 -8.86
C GLU A 35 -20.06 -40.00 -9.10
N MET A 36 -19.90 -38.67 -9.06
CA MET A 36 -20.97 -37.70 -9.37
C MET A 36 -21.32 -37.62 -10.85
N VAL A 37 -20.42 -37.98 -11.76
CA VAL A 37 -20.74 -38.06 -13.19
C VAL A 37 -21.56 -39.32 -13.47
N GLU A 38 -21.30 -40.39 -12.72
CA GLU A 38 -21.98 -41.68 -12.84
C GLU A 38 -23.33 -41.71 -12.10
N ASN A 39 -23.49 -40.92 -11.04
CA ASN A 39 -24.70 -40.86 -10.21
C ASN A 39 -25.38 -39.48 -10.24
N THR A 40 -26.64 -39.41 -9.81
CA THR A 40 -27.47 -38.20 -9.89
C THR A 40 -26.83 -36.94 -9.29
N TYR A 41 -26.98 -35.83 -10.01
CA TYR A 41 -26.45 -34.51 -9.72
C TYR A 41 -27.08 -33.85 -8.47
N GLU A 42 -26.27 -33.56 -7.44
CA GLU A 42 -26.70 -32.83 -6.25
C GLU A 42 -25.80 -31.61 -5.98
N ASN A 43 -26.40 -30.41 -5.92
CA ASN A 43 -25.69 -29.14 -5.73
C ASN A 43 -24.89 -29.05 -4.41
N SER A 44 -25.33 -29.76 -3.37
CA SER A 44 -24.67 -29.81 -2.05
C SER A 44 -23.26 -30.42 -2.16
N ILE A 45 -23.12 -31.48 -2.96
CA ILE A 45 -21.87 -32.19 -3.17
C ILE A 45 -20.91 -31.33 -4.01
N ILE A 46 -21.41 -30.62 -5.03
CA ILE A 46 -20.59 -29.69 -5.83
C ILE A 46 -19.99 -28.60 -4.95
N ASN A 47 -20.80 -27.99 -4.08
CA ASN A 47 -20.30 -26.98 -3.14
C ASN A 47 -19.20 -27.54 -2.23
N THR A 48 -19.35 -28.79 -1.80
CA THR A 48 -18.36 -29.49 -0.97
C THR A 48 -17.05 -29.70 -1.75
N VAL A 49 -17.13 -30.18 -2.99
CA VAL A 49 -15.97 -30.34 -3.88
C VAL A 49 -15.27 -29.00 -4.14
N VAL A 50 -16.04 -27.94 -4.41
CA VAL A 50 -15.50 -26.59 -4.63
C VAL A 50 -14.79 -26.09 -3.37
N GLU A 51 -15.38 -26.28 -2.19
CA GLU A 51 -14.75 -25.95 -0.91
C GLU A 51 -13.45 -26.74 -0.69
N ASP A 52 -13.43 -28.02 -1.02
CA ASP A 52 -12.25 -28.87 -0.85
C ASP A 52 -11.12 -28.49 -1.81
N VAL A 53 -11.44 -28.15 -3.06
CA VAL A 53 -10.47 -27.58 -4.02
C VAL A 53 -9.93 -26.24 -3.48
N CYS A 54 -10.81 -25.36 -3.00
CA CYS A 54 -10.39 -24.07 -2.44
C CYS A 54 -9.47 -24.26 -1.23
N ARG A 55 -9.82 -25.17 -0.30
CA ARG A 55 -9.02 -25.50 0.88
C ARG A 55 -7.68 -26.10 0.49
N LEU A 56 -7.66 -27.02 -0.48
CA LEU A 56 -6.45 -27.66 -0.98
C LEU A 56 -5.46 -26.61 -1.51
N LEU A 57 -5.92 -25.76 -2.43
CA LEU A 57 -5.10 -24.71 -3.04
C LEU A 57 -4.66 -23.67 -2.00
N THR A 58 -5.56 -23.29 -1.09
CA THR A 58 -5.25 -22.35 -0.01
C THR A 58 -4.17 -22.91 0.92
N ASN A 59 -4.23 -24.19 1.28
CA ASN A 59 -3.24 -24.82 2.16
C ASN A 59 -1.87 -24.97 1.49
N ALA A 60 -1.84 -25.35 0.21
CA ALA A 60 -0.60 -25.37 -0.57
C ALA A 60 0.01 -23.96 -0.65
N ALA A 61 -0.81 -22.94 -0.86
CA ALA A 61 -0.38 -21.54 -0.90
C ALA A 61 0.12 -21.05 0.48
N LYS A 62 -0.58 -21.38 1.57
CA LYS A 62 -0.13 -21.08 2.95
C LYS A 62 1.23 -21.71 3.25
N SER A 63 1.45 -22.95 2.82
CA SER A 63 2.70 -23.68 3.05
C SER A 63 3.86 -23.10 2.23
N THR A 64 3.57 -22.62 1.02
CA THR A 64 4.59 -22.11 0.10
C THR A 64 4.95 -20.65 0.38
N PHE A 65 3.96 -19.76 0.38
CA PHE A 65 4.18 -18.32 0.48
C PHE A 65 4.18 -17.84 1.94
N GLY A 66 3.64 -18.64 2.85
CA GLY A 66 3.40 -18.26 4.23
C GLY A 66 2.18 -17.34 4.39
N ILE A 67 1.88 -17.04 5.66
CA ILE A 67 0.79 -16.15 6.07
C ILE A 67 1.33 -14.85 6.67
N PHE A 68 0.59 -13.76 6.47
CA PHE A 68 0.78 -12.53 7.21
C PHE A 68 -0.49 -12.21 8.01
N THR A 69 -0.32 -12.02 9.31
CA THR A 69 -1.37 -11.51 10.19
C THR A 69 -1.31 -9.98 10.18
N LYS A 70 -2.39 -9.34 9.72
CA LYS A 70 -2.48 -7.88 9.80
C LYS A 70 -2.57 -7.48 11.28
N LYS A 71 -1.45 -7.01 11.85
CA LYS A 71 -1.48 -6.38 13.17
C LYS A 71 -2.41 -5.17 13.07
N PHE A 72 -3.46 -5.14 13.87
CA PHE A 72 -4.28 -3.94 14.03
C PHE A 72 -3.34 -2.83 14.54
N LYS A 73 -3.01 -1.87 13.68
CA LYS A 73 -2.38 -0.65 14.15
C LYS A 73 -3.46 0.11 14.88
N ASN A 74 -3.37 0.16 16.21
CA ASN A 74 -4.24 1.00 17.02
C ASN A 74 -3.93 2.46 16.68
N THR A 75 -4.54 2.99 15.62
CA THR A 75 -4.36 4.37 15.17
C THR A 75 -5.23 5.29 15.98
N GLN A 76 -5.02 5.32 17.29
CA GLN A 76 -5.54 6.37 18.15
C GLN A 76 -4.45 6.94 19.05
N THR A 77 -3.25 7.13 18.49
CA THR A 77 -2.44 8.25 18.99
C THR A 77 -3.15 9.53 18.58
N MET A 78 -3.80 10.19 19.54
CA MET A 78 -4.17 11.60 19.45
C MET A 78 -2.88 12.40 19.24
N ARG A 79 -2.37 12.41 18.01
CA ARG A 79 -1.22 13.23 17.65
C ARG A 79 -1.68 14.64 17.89
N LYS A 80 -1.18 15.29 18.94
CA LYS A 80 -1.37 16.71 19.20
C LYS A 80 -1.16 17.42 17.86
N SER A 81 -2.25 17.86 17.24
CA SER A 81 -2.18 18.45 15.91
C SER A 81 -1.36 19.71 16.10
N LYS A 82 -0.26 19.84 15.35
CA LYS A 82 0.55 21.06 15.44
C LYS A 82 -0.38 22.25 15.20
N PRO A 83 -0.42 23.27 16.08
CA PRO A 83 -1.38 24.37 15.97
C PRO A 83 -1.28 25.10 14.62
N TRP A 84 -0.07 25.18 14.06
CA TRP A 84 0.22 25.78 12.77
C TRP A 84 -0.13 24.90 11.55
N PHE A 85 -0.46 23.61 11.75
CA PHE A 85 -0.74 22.65 10.67
C PHE A 85 -2.24 22.30 10.63
N ASP A 86 -3.00 23.28 10.15
CA ASP A 86 -4.45 23.26 10.05
C ASP A 86 -4.99 22.40 8.88
N SER A 87 -6.32 22.46 8.68
CA SER A 87 -7.00 21.73 7.60
C SER A 87 -6.51 22.15 6.22
N GLU A 88 -6.25 23.44 6.03
CA GLU A 88 -5.77 24.01 4.76
C GLU A 88 -4.37 23.47 4.41
N CYS A 89 -3.46 23.42 5.38
CA CYS A 89 -2.14 22.82 5.23
C CYS A 89 -2.22 21.32 4.90
N LYS A 90 -3.15 20.59 5.54
CA LYS A 90 -3.39 19.16 5.28
C LYS A 90 -3.86 18.94 3.85
N GLU A 91 -4.81 19.74 3.39
CA GLU A 91 -5.37 19.63 2.04
C GLU A 91 -4.33 19.96 0.96
N ALA A 92 -3.60 21.07 1.12
CA ALA A 92 -2.53 21.46 0.20
C ALA A 92 -1.44 20.37 0.10
N ARG A 93 -1.03 19.82 1.25
CA ARG A 93 -0.07 18.70 1.30
C ARG A 93 -0.61 17.45 0.61
N LYS A 94 -1.90 17.12 0.78
CA LYS A 94 -2.55 15.97 0.13
C LYS A 94 -2.56 16.14 -1.39
N LYS A 95 -2.94 17.32 -1.90
CA LYS A 95 -2.96 17.66 -3.33
C LYS A 95 -1.56 17.52 -3.94
N PHE A 96 -0.55 18.17 -3.34
CA PHE A 96 0.84 18.08 -3.81
C PHE A 96 1.39 16.65 -3.80
N ARG A 97 1.13 15.87 -2.74
CA ARG A 97 1.57 14.45 -2.70
C ARG A 97 0.84 13.57 -3.71
N SER A 98 -0.41 13.90 -4.03
CA SER A 98 -1.18 13.20 -5.05
C SER A 98 -0.58 13.45 -6.44
N SER A 99 -0.33 14.71 -6.80
CA SER A 99 0.27 15.06 -8.09
C SER A 99 1.68 14.50 -8.25
N ARG A 100 2.52 14.53 -7.20
CA ARG A 100 3.85 13.92 -7.24
C ARG A 100 3.81 12.41 -7.48
N ARG A 101 2.78 11.71 -6.97
CA ARG A 101 2.55 10.28 -7.27
C ARG A 101 2.08 10.06 -8.71
N LYS A 102 1.25 10.96 -9.26
CA LYS A 102 0.85 10.92 -10.67
C LYS A 102 2.05 11.14 -11.60
N LEU A 103 2.86 12.15 -11.33
CA LEU A 103 4.09 12.44 -12.09
C LEU A 103 5.06 11.26 -12.13
N LYS A 104 5.21 10.53 -11.00
CA LYS A 104 6.05 9.33 -10.96
C LYS A 104 5.52 8.19 -11.83
N ARG A 105 4.19 8.11 -12.04
CA ARG A 105 3.58 7.08 -12.89
C ARG A 105 3.66 7.48 -14.36
N ASN A 106 3.25 8.70 -14.68
CA ASN A 106 3.17 9.23 -16.03
C ASN A 106 3.86 10.59 -16.06
N HIS A 107 5.03 10.65 -16.71
CA HIS A 107 5.82 11.87 -16.80
C HIS A 107 5.49 12.63 -18.08
N THR A 108 4.49 13.51 -18.02
CA THR A 108 4.09 14.41 -19.12
C THR A 108 4.25 15.87 -18.72
N ASP A 109 4.40 16.77 -19.69
CA ASP A 109 4.56 18.21 -19.43
C ASP A 109 3.40 18.79 -18.61
N ASP A 110 2.17 18.34 -18.86
CA ASP A 110 1.00 18.73 -18.09
C ASP A 110 1.12 18.32 -16.61
N THR A 111 1.54 17.08 -16.34
CA THR A 111 1.72 16.60 -14.96
C THR A 111 2.88 17.29 -14.25
N VAL A 112 3.94 17.65 -14.98
CA VAL A 112 5.06 18.45 -14.45
C VAL A 112 4.57 19.85 -14.07
N ASN A 113 3.81 20.50 -14.96
CA ASN A 113 3.28 21.85 -14.75
C ASN A 113 2.25 21.90 -13.62
N GLU A 114 1.34 20.93 -13.56
CA GLU A 114 0.36 20.79 -12.47
C GLU A 114 1.09 20.59 -11.13
N THR A 115 2.09 19.71 -11.10
CA THR A 115 2.88 19.45 -9.89
C THR A 115 3.63 20.70 -9.41
N LYS A 116 4.26 21.46 -10.32
CA LYS A 116 4.93 22.74 -10.01
C LYS A 116 3.96 23.79 -9.46
N LYS A 117 2.76 23.91 -10.04
CA LYS A 117 1.71 24.82 -9.56
C LYS A 117 1.27 24.46 -8.14
N LEU A 118 1.00 23.18 -7.89
CA LEU A 118 0.61 22.68 -6.58
C LEU A 118 1.73 22.80 -5.54
N GLU A 119 2.99 22.63 -5.96
CA GLU A 119 4.15 22.85 -5.09
C GLU A 119 4.25 24.30 -4.64
N LYS A 120 4.13 25.26 -5.57
CA LYS A 120 4.14 26.70 -5.24
C LYS A 120 3.00 27.06 -4.31
N SER A 121 1.79 26.57 -4.57
CA SER A 121 0.62 26.79 -3.72
C SER A 121 0.83 26.22 -2.31
N TYR A 122 1.34 24.99 -2.21
CA TYR A 122 1.66 24.36 -0.94
C TYR A 122 2.71 25.15 -0.14
N LYS A 123 3.80 25.59 -0.78
CA LYS A 123 4.83 26.42 -0.12
C LYS A 123 4.23 27.72 0.42
N ARG A 124 3.45 28.45 -0.37
CA ARG A 124 2.78 29.69 0.07
C ARG A 124 1.89 29.50 1.29
N ILE A 125 1.08 28.43 1.32
CA ILE A 125 0.19 28.13 2.44
C ILE A 125 1.02 27.82 3.69
N MET A 126 2.07 27.01 3.56
CA MET A 126 2.97 26.68 4.66
C MET A 126 3.68 27.93 5.18
N ASP A 127 4.25 28.75 4.30
CA ASP A 127 4.98 29.97 4.66
C ASP A 127 4.06 30.99 5.36
N LYS A 128 2.83 31.17 4.86
CA LYS A 128 1.81 32.03 5.50
C LYS A 128 1.54 31.60 6.94
N ARG A 129 1.40 30.30 7.17
CA ARG A 129 1.13 29.77 8.52
C ARG A 129 2.39 29.81 9.39
N PHE A 130 3.57 29.55 8.84
CA PHE A 130 4.82 29.66 9.59
C PHE A 130 5.12 31.10 10.01
N VAL A 131 4.84 32.12 9.19
CA VAL A 131 5.02 33.53 9.59
C VAL A 131 4.07 33.92 10.72
N VAL A 132 2.83 33.45 10.70
CA VAL A 132 1.83 33.75 11.76
C VAL A 132 2.20 33.11 13.09
N PHE A 133 2.81 31.93 13.11
CA PHE A 133 3.17 31.23 14.35
C PHE A 133 4.64 31.42 14.76
N GLY A 134 5.54 31.69 13.82
CA GLY A 134 6.96 31.92 14.08
C GLY A 134 7.26 33.27 14.73
N SER A 135 6.41 34.28 14.53
CA SER A 135 6.49 35.55 15.26
C SER A 135 6.10 35.46 16.73
N LEU A 136 5.53 34.34 17.17
CA LEU A 136 5.13 34.08 18.56
C LEU A 136 6.12 33.17 19.32
N GLU A 137 7.13 32.60 18.64
CA GLU A 137 7.96 31.52 19.20
C GLU A 137 9.46 31.67 18.82
N GLU A 138 9.99 32.90 18.82
CA GLU A 138 11.38 33.20 18.46
C GLU A 138 12.47 32.62 19.39
N LEU A 139 12.13 31.78 20.38
CA LEU A 139 13.14 31.23 21.29
C LEU A 139 13.48 29.75 21.14
N PHE A 140 12.81 28.95 20.30
CA PHE A 140 13.18 27.53 20.19
C PHE A 140 12.79 26.89 18.84
N ASN A 141 13.70 26.83 17.85
CA ASN A 141 14.12 25.54 17.28
C ASN A 141 15.13 25.59 16.10
N PRO A 142 16.09 24.64 16.02
CA PRO A 142 17.00 24.41 14.89
C PRO A 142 16.36 23.70 13.68
N TRP A 143 15.05 23.49 13.65
CA TRP A 143 14.37 22.69 12.60
C TRP A 143 14.09 23.45 11.30
N CYS A 144 14.34 24.76 11.27
CA CYS A 144 14.25 25.58 10.05
C CYS A 144 15.25 25.12 8.98
N ASP A 145 16.38 24.52 9.37
CA ASP A 145 17.43 24.10 8.45
C ASP A 145 17.08 22.82 7.68
N GLN A 146 16.28 21.90 8.25
CA GLN A 146 15.88 20.68 7.53
C GLN A 146 14.89 20.93 6.39
N LEU A 147 14.02 21.95 6.51
CA LEU A 147 13.13 22.36 5.43
C LEU A 147 13.84 23.23 4.38
N ARG A 148 14.80 24.09 4.77
CA ARG A 148 15.65 24.84 3.82
C ARG A 148 16.63 23.94 3.06
N ALA A 149 17.20 22.92 3.71
CA ALA A 149 18.08 21.94 3.07
C ALA A 149 17.37 21.11 1.98
N CYS A 150 16.07 20.82 2.17
CA CYS A 150 15.28 20.13 1.15
C CYS A 150 14.97 21.00 -0.08
N THR A 151 15.04 22.34 0.04
CA THR A 151 14.82 23.27 -1.08
C THR A 151 16.08 23.67 -1.83
N SER A 152 17.27 23.47 -1.26
CA SER A 152 18.57 23.77 -1.89
C SER A 152 19.13 22.60 -2.70
N TYR A 153 18.71 21.36 -2.42
CA TYR A 153 19.19 20.17 -3.14
C TYR A 153 18.70 20.05 -4.60
N SER A 154 17.79 20.93 -5.07
CA SER A 154 17.36 20.95 -6.47
C SER A 154 18.13 21.95 -7.35
N ARG A 155 19.22 22.55 -6.86
CA ARG A 155 20.06 23.50 -7.64
C ARG A 155 21.48 23.00 -7.95
N SER A 156 21.84 21.76 -7.62
CA SER A 156 23.20 21.22 -7.79
C SER A 156 23.30 20.01 -8.73
N LEU A 157 22.56 19.98 -9.84
CA LEU A 157 22.73 18.98 -10.91
C LEU A 157 22.66 19.62 -12.32
N SER A 158 23.37 20.72 -12.51
CA SER A 158 23.57 21.32 -13.85
C SER A 158 24.94 21.99 -14.00
N SER A 159 25.99 21.38 -13.44
CA SER A 159 27.37 21.72 -13.81
C SER A 159 28.30 20.54 -13.52
N CYS A 160 28.19 19.51 -14.35
CA CYS A 160 29.20 18.48 -14.60
C CYS A 160 28.91 17.88 -16.00
N ILE A 161 29.14 18.69 -17.03
CA ILE A 161 29.86 18.30 -18.26
C ILE A 161 30.85 19.45 -18.50
#